data_AF-A0AAD4KAC2-F1
#
_entry.id   AF-A0AAD4KAC2-F1
#
_cell.length_a   1.000
_cell.length_b   1.000
_cell.length_c   1.000
_cell.angle_alpha   90.00
_cell.angle_beta   90.00
_cell.angle_gamma   90.00
#
_symmetry.space_group_name_H-M   'P 1'
#
loop_
_entity.id
_entity.type
_entity.pdbx_description
1 polymer ?
#
loop_
_entity_poly.entity_id
_entity_poly.type
_entity_poly.pdbx_seq_one_letter_code
_entity_poly.pdbx_strand_id
1 'polypeptide(L)'
;MSVEKHKKSLNNQLANMLATLDTMSCNMQDMAAESGSKQTAAAAASLTQRLFELNKELLQTESEHLALQKQMAAFVNNNEQLLEILVQRFDKLGCNLCVSRDAGDDRTLYRIDYTTNRYLILRVEDGQLSLLDMSPTHPNFSSIKEFFRESQDLIGLLTSFGSAK
;
A
#
# COMPACT_ATOMS: atom_id res chain seq x y z
N MET A 1 -7.02 -1.24 4.93
CA MET A 1 -8.09 -0.79 5.85
C MET A 1 -8.07 -1.42 7.26
N SER A 2 -7.07 -2.23 7.66
CA SER A 2 -7.10 -2.97 8.95
C SER A 2 -6.42 -2.25 10.13
N VAL A 3 -5.37 -1.46 9.86
CA VAL A 3 -4.49 -0.88 10.90
C VAL A 3 -5.12 0.29 11.66
N GLU A 4 -5.81 1.20 10.96
CA GLU A 4 -6.50 2.33 11.60
C GLU A 4 -7.62 1.90 12.54
N LYS A 5 -8.36 0.84 12.19
CA LYS A 5 -9.38 0.27 13.06
C LYS A 5 -8.75 -0.34 14.31
N HIS A 6 -7.61 -1.00 14.16
CA HIS A 6 -6.87 -1.59 15.28
C HIS A 6 -6.31 -0.51 16.23
N LYS A 7 -5.70 0.54 15.70
CA LYS A 7 -5.21 1.69 16.47
C LYS A 7 -6.33 2.40 17.24
N LYS A 8 -7.47 2.62 16.57
CA LYS A 8 -8.66 3.24 17.20
C LYS A 8 -9.24 2.35 18.30
N SER A 9 -9.26 1.04 18.10
CA SER A 9 -9.67 0.08 19.13
C SER A 9 -8.73 0.09 20.34
N LEU A 10 -7.41 0.12 20.11
CA LEU A 10 -6.40 0.17 21.19
C LEU A 10 -6.53 1.46 22.01
N ASN A 11 -6.69 2.61 21.33
CA ASN A 11 -6.88 3.90 21.99
C ASN A 11 -8.17 3.94 22.82
N ASN A 12 -9.26 3.34 22.32
CA ASN A 12 -10.50 3.24 23.07
C ASN A 12 -10.36 2.34 24.32
N GLN A 13 -9.60 1.24 24.21
CA GLN A 13 -9.31 0.39 25.37
C GLN A 13 -8.47 1.11 26.42
N LEU A 14 -7.47 1.89 25.99
CA LEU A 14 -6.62 2.72 26.86
C LEU A 14 -7.44 3.80 27.59
N ALA A 15 -8.33 4.49 26.87
CA ALA A 15 -9.22 5.49 27.46
C ALA A 15 -10.18 4.87 28.50
N ASN A 16 -10.75 3.71 28.20
CA ASN A 16 -11.63 3.01 29.13
C ASN A 16 -10.89 2.53 30.40
N MET A 17 -9.63 2.08 30.27
CA MET A 17 -8.82 1.71 31.43
C MET A 17 -8.44 2.91 32.29
N LEU A 18 -8.09 4.05 31.69
CA LEU A 18 -7.83 5.29 32.44
C LEU A 18 -9.08 5.76 33.21
N ALA A 19 -10.25 5.71 32.58
CA ALA A 19 -11.51 6.04 33.26
C ALA A 19 -11.82 5.05 34.40
N THR A 20 -11.51 3.76 34.22
CA THR A 20 -11.64 2.74 35.27
C THR A 20 -10.67 3.02 36.42
N LEU A 21 -9.47 3.50 36.13
CA LEU A 21 -8.44 3.87 37.10
C LEU A 21 -8.85 5.10 37.93
N ASP A 22 -9.42 6.12 37.29
CA ASP A 22 -9.97 7.29 37.96
C ASP A 22 -11.14 6.89 38.87
N THR A 23 -12.02 6.01 38.40
CA THR A 23 -13.14 5.50 39.19
C THR A 23 -12.66 4.67 40.40
N MET A 24 -11.65 3.81 40.20
CA MET A 24 -11.03 3.05 41.28
C MET A 24 -10.27 3.96 42.26
N SER A 25 -9.64 5.05 41.79
CA SER A 25 -8.96 6.03 42.63
C SER A 25 -9.94 6.82 43.51
N CYS A 26 -11.08 7.22 42.96
CA CYS A 26 -12.18 7.81 43.74
C CYS A 26 -12.71 6.80 44.78
N ASN A 27 -12.98 5.57 44.36
CA ASN A 27 -13.45 4.52 45.27
C ASN A 27 -12.39 4.14 46.34
N MET A 28 -11.09 4.29 46.05
CA MET A 28 -10.00 4.09 47.03
C MET A 28 -9.96 5.19 48.08
N GLN A 29 -10.30 6.44 47.73
CA GLN A 29 -10.45 7.53 48.69
C GLN A 29 -11.65 7.30 49.62
N ASP A 30 -12.74 6.72 49.09
CA ASP A 30 -13.95 6.41 49.85
C ASP A 30 -13.82 5.13 50.71
N MET A 31 -13.14 4.09 50.21
CA MET A 31 -12.96 2.80 50.92
C MET A 31 -11.82 2.80 51.95
N ALA A 32 -10.91 3.77 51.93
CA ALA A 32 -9.92 3.91 53.01
C ALA A 32 -10.57 4.19 54.38
N ALA A 33 -11.86 4.55 54.40
CA ALA A 33 -12.66 4.72 55.61
C ALA A 33 -13.24 3.40 56.18
N GLU A 34 -13.37 2.33 55.39
CA GLU A 34 -14.06 1.09 55.81
C GLU A 34 -13.32 -0.18 55.32
N SER A 35 -12.37 -0.67 56.14
CA SER A 35 -11.80 -2.03 56.19
C SER A 35 -11.73 -2.89 54.91
N GLY A 36 -10.51 -3.15 54.40
CA GLY A 36 -10.25 -4.28 53.48
C GLY A 36 -8.94 -4.28 52.67
N SER A 37 -7.77 -4.00 53.27
CA SER A 37 -6.51 -3.72 52.52
C SER A 37 -5.87 -4.86 51.70
N LYS A 38 -6.34 -6.12 51.82
CA LYS A 38 -5.70 -7.27 51.13
C LYS A 38 -6.29 -7.59 49.75
N GLN A 39 -7.60 -7.41 49.55
CA GLN A 39 -8.24 -7.65 48.24
C GLN A 39 -7.97 -6.50 47.26
N THR A 40 -7.86 -5.27 47.76
CA THR A 40 -7.49 -4.08 46.98
C THR A 40 -6.04 -4.12 46.49
N ALA A 41 -5.11 -4.60 47.33
CA ALA A 41 -3.71 -4.77 46.94
C ALA A 41 -3.51 -5.81 45.83
N ALA A 42 -4.25 -6.93 45.87
CA ALA A 42 -4.19 -7.97 44.85
C ALA A 42 -4.78 -7.50 43.50
N ALA A 43 -5.88 -6.75 43.53
CA ALA A 43 -6.47 -6.15 42.33
C ALA A 43 -5.55 -5.10 41.70
N ALA A 44 -4.91 -4.24 42.51
CA ALA A 44 -3.95 -3.25 42.04
C ALA A 44 -2.69 -3.91 41.43
N ALA A 45 -2.19 -4.99 42.02
CA ALA A 45 -1.06 -5.75 41.48
C ALA A 45 -1.41 -6.40 40.13
N SER A 46 -2.59 -7.02 40.00
CA SER A 46 -3.06 -7.60 38.74
C SER A 46 -3.24 -6.56 37.64
N LEU A 47 -3.75 -5.38 37.97
CA LEU A 47 -3.91 -4.28 37.01
C LEU A 47 -2.55 -3.73 36.56
N THR A 48 -1.61 -3.57 37.49
CA THR A 48 -0.24 -3.12 37.21
C THR A 48 0.47 -4.09 36.27
N GLN A 49 0.32 -5.39 36.50
CA GLN A 49 0.88 -6.42 35.62
C GLN A 49 0.25 -6.35 34.22
N ARG A 50 -1.07 -6.14 34.12
CA ARG A 50 -1.75 -6.01 32.84
C ARG A 50 -1.34 -4.75 32.07
N LEU A 51 -1.12 -3.63 32.77
CA LEU A 51 -0.58 -2.41 32.19
C LEU A 51 0.84 -2.60 31.66
N PHE A 52 1.68 -3.34 32.39
CA PHE A 52 3.04 -3.67 31.93
C PHE A 52 3.01 -4.53 30.65
N GLU A 53 2.14 -5.53 30.59
CA GLU A 53 1.93 -6.36 29.40
C GLU A 53 1.47 -5.53 28.19
N LEU A 54 0.45 -4.69 28.37
CA LEU A 54 -0.05 -3.79 27.32
C LEU A 54 1.01 -2.80 26.83
N ASN A 55 1.82 -2.26 27.75
CA ASN A 55 2.89 -1.33 27.39
C ASN A 55 3.97 -2.04 26.57
N LYS A 56 4.28 -3.30 26.90
CA LYS A 56 5.17 -4.15 26.10
C LYS A 56 4.60 -4.45 24.71
N GLU A 57 3.31 -4.79 24.63
CA GLU A 57 2.61 -5.03 23.36
C GLU A 57 2.59 -3.78 22.47
N LEU A 58 2.37 -2.61 23.08
CA LEU A 58 2.41 -1.32 22.38
C LEU A 58 3.78 -1.04 21.79
N LEU A 59 4.85 -1.19 22.60
CA LEU A 59 6.22 -0.97 22.16
C LEU A 59 6.60 -1.90 20.99
N GLN A 60 6.15 -3.16 21.07
CA GLN A 60 6.38 -4.13 20.01
C GLN A 60 5.65 -3.74 18.72
N THR A 61 4.37 -3.36 18.83
CA THR A 61 3.56 -2.91 17.68
C THR A 61 4.18 -1.67 17.00
N GLU A 62 4.66 -0.71 17.79
CA GLU A 62 5.34 0.48 17.26
C GLU A 62 6.64 0.12 16.52
N SER A 63 7.40 -0.84 17.03
CA SER A 63 8.62 -1.33 16.39
C SER A 63 8.34 -2.01 15.04
N GLU A 64 7.28 -2.84 14.97
CA GLU A 64 6.84 -3.51 13.74
C GLU A 64 6.32 -2.50 12.71
N HIS A 65 5.56 -1.49 13.15
CA HIS A 65 5.10 -0.42 12.28
C HIS A 65 6.27 0.38 11.69
N LEU A 66 7.29 0.70 12.49
CA LEU A 66 8.48 1.40 12.01
C LEU A 66 9.26 0.54 10.99
N ALA A 67 9.38 -0.77 11.24
CA ALA A 67 10.02 -1.69 10.31
C ALA A 67 9.28 -1.77 8.97
N LEU A 68 7.95 -1.89 8.99
CA LEU A 68 7.11 -1.88 7.80
C LEU A 68 7.22 -0.56 7.04
N GLN A 69 7.22 0.57 7.74
CA GLN A 69 7.36 1.88 7.10
C GLN A 69 8.72 2.02 6.39
N LYS A 70 9.81 1.52 6.98
CA LYS A 70 11.13 1.49 6.34
C LYS A 70 11.15 0.56 5.11
N GLN A 71 10.53 -0.61 5.20
CA GLN A 71 10.42 -1.53 4.06
C GLN A 71 9.62 -0.91 2.90
N MET A 72 8.51 -0.25 3.20
CA MET A 72 7.72 0.47 2.19
C MET A 72 8.52 1.60 1.55
N ALA A 73 9.24 2.41 2.33
CA ALA A 73 10.08 3.48 1.79
C ALA A 73 11.17 2.93 0.86
N ALA A 74 11.83 1.82 1.24
CA ALA A 74 12.83 1.16 0.40
C ALA A 74 12.20 0.61 -0.90
N PHE A 75 11.00 0.03 -0.82
CA PHE A 75 10.27 -0.45 -1.98
C PHE A 75 9.89 0.68 -2.95
N VAL A 76 9.39 1.80 -2.44
CA VAL A 76 9.05 2.98 -3.25
C VAL A 76 10.29 3.53 -3.94
N ASN A 77 11.39 3.75 -3.21
CA ASN A 77 12.64 4.25 -3.79
C ASN A 77 13.18 3.34 -4.91
N ASN A 78 13.14 2.03 -4.71
CA ASN A 78 13.57 1.07 -5.74
C ASN A 78 12.69 1.14 -6.98
N ASN A 79 11.37 1.27 -6.82
CA ASN A 79 10.45 1.39 -7.95
C ASN A 79 10.59 2.71 -8.70
N GLU A 80 10.89 3.82 -8.02
CA GLU A 80 11.17 5.10 -8.66
C GLU A 80 12.42 5.01 -9.55
N GLN A 81 13.50 4.40 -9.06
CA GLN A 81 14.71 4.16 -9.85
C GLN A 81 14.44 3.26 -11.07
N LEU A 82 13.64 2.20 -10.89
CA LEU A 82 13.25 1.33 -12.00
C LEU A 82 12.40 2.07 -13.04
N LEU A 83 11.47 2.92 -12.61
CA LEU A 83 10.67 3.74 -13.50
C LEU A 83 11.54 4.74 -14.27
N GLU A 84 12.50 5.37 -13.61
CA GLU A 84 13.44 6.29 -14.26
C GLU A 84 14.28 5.57 -15.33
N ILE A 85 14.80 4.39 -15.02
CA ILE A 85 15.51 3.55 -15.99
C ILE A 85 14.61 3.21 -17.18
N LEU A 86 13.35 2.83 -16.92
CA LEU A 86 12.39 2.52 -17.98
C LEU A 86 12.13 3.74 -18.86
N VAL A 87 11.82 4.89 -18.27
CA VAL A 87 11.60 6.15 -19.01
C VAL A 87 12.81 6.49 -19.89
N GLN A 88 14.03 6.40 -19.36
CA GLN A 88 15.25 6.63 -20.15
C GLN A 88 15.43 5.61 -21.29
N ARG A 89 15.01 4.35 -21.10
CA ARG A 89 15.08 3.32 -22.15
C ARG A 89 14.05 3.56 -23.25
N PHE A 90 12.84 3.96 -22.90
CA PHE A 90 11.80 4.33 -23.86
C PHE A 90 12.21 5.55 -24.68
N ASP A 91 12.79 6.58 -24.05
CA ASP A 91 13.28 7.77 -24.75
C ASP A 91 14.32 7.42 -25.82
N LYS A 92 15.24 6.50 -25.51
CA LYS A 92 16.22 5.97 -26.48
C LYS A 92 15.59 5.19 -27.65
N LEU A 93 14.38 4.67 -27.48
CA LEU A 93 13.60 4.01 -28.53
C LEU A 93 12.74 5.02 -29.33
N GLY A 94 12.83 6.31 -29.02
CA GLY A 94 12.05 7.36 -29.67
C GLY A 94 10.59 7.42 -29.21
N CYS A 95 10.29 6.90 -28.02
CA CYS A 95 8.95 6.94 -27.45
C CYS A 95 8.94 7.36 -25.98
N ASN A 96 7.83 7.93 -25.53
CA ASN A 96 7.64 8.39 -24.17
C ASN A 96 6.71 7.44 -23.43
N LEU A 97 7.08 7.06 -22.21
CA LEU A 97 6.21 6.29 -21.32
C LEU A 97 5.44 7.25 -20.40
N CYS A 98 4.12 7.23 -20.49
CA CYS A 98 3.23 7.94 -19.59
C CYS A 98 2.41 6.93 -18.77
N VAL A 99 2.33 7.17 -17.47
CA VAL A 99 1.55 6.33 -16.56
C VAL A 99 0.32 7.11 -16.11
N SER A 100 -0.86 6.53 -16.28
CA SER A 100 -2.12 7.11 -15.80
C SER A 100 -2.96 6.06 -15.07
N ARG A 101 -4.01 6.51 -14.38
CA ARG A 101 -5.02 5.61 -13.81
C ARG A 101 -6.23 5.54 -14.72
N ASP A 102 -6.77 4.35 -14.89
CA ASP A 102 -8.07 4.17 -15.50
C ASP A 102 -9.15 4.75 -14.57
N ALA A 103 -10.00 5.63 -15.11
CA ALA A 103 -11.09 6.24 -14.38
C ALA A 103 -12.15 5.22 -13.93
N GLY A 104 -12.21 4.03 -14.56
CA GLY A 104 -13.22 3.02 -14.29
C GLY A 104 -12.88 1.96 -13.24
N ASP A 105 -11.59 1.66 -13.00
CA ASP A 105 -11.19 0.48 -12.21
C ASP A 105 -9.92 0.67 -11.35
N ASP A 106 -9.46 1.91 -11.15
CA ASP A 106 -8.22 2.28 -10.41
C ASP A 106 -6.94 1.55 -10.90
N ARG A 107 -7.03 0.84 -12.03
CA ARG A 107 -5.91 0.12 -12.64
C ARG A 107 -4.96 1.09 -13.32
N THR A 108 -3.68 0.75 -13.28
CA THR A 108 -2.64 1.52 -13.97
C THR A 108 -2.66 1.25 -15.47
N LEU A 109 -2.69 2.31 -16.26
CA LEU A 109 -2.54 2.31 -17.70
C LEU A 109 -1.16 2.85 -18.07
N TYR A 110 -0.52 2.18 -19.03
CA TYR A 110 0.76 2.56 -19.57
C TYR A 110 0.56 3.00 -21.02
N ARG A 111 0.72 4.30 -21.26
CA ARG A 111 0.68 4.87 -22.61
C ARG A 111 2.10 5.03 -23.12
N ILE A 112 2.39 4.46 -24.29
CA ILE A 112 3.68 4.60 -24.96
C ILE A 112 3.46 5.46 -26.20
N ASP A 113 4.01 6.67 -26.20
CA ASP A 113 3.76 7.70 -27.21
C ASP A 113 4.97 7.90 -28.13
N TYR A 114 4.79 7.77 -29.43
CA TYR A 114 5.83 7.89 -30.46
C TYR A 114 5.86 9.28 -31.12
N THR A 115 5.14 10.26 -30.57
CA THR A 115 4.83 11.59 -31.14
C THR A 115 3.86 11.52 -32.33
N THR A 116 3.27 12.67 -32.73
CA THR A 116 2.37 12.76 -33.91
C THR A 116 1.09 11.90 -33.85
N ASN A 117 0.38 11.91 -32.72
CA ASN A 117 -0.85 11.11 -32.48
C ASN A 117 -0.66 9.59 -32.59
N ARG A 118 0.59 9.11 -32.43
CA ARG A 118 0.90 7.69 -32.45
C ARG A 118 1.17 7.16 -31.07
N TYR A 119 0.38 6.19 -30.63
CA TYR A 119 0.53 5.64 -29.29
C TYR A 119 0.06 4.20 -29.19
N LEU A 120 0.52 3.53 -28.13
CA LEU A 120 0.01 2.25 -27.63
C LEU A 120 -0.52 2.46 -26.21
N ILE A 121 -1.62 1.79 -25.87
CA ILE A 121 -2.12 1.72 -24.50
C ILE A 121 -2.01 0.28 -24.03
N LEU A 122 -1.24 0.08 -22.95
CA LEU A 122 -1.02 -1.20 -22.31
C LEU A 122 -1.57 -1.19 -20.90
N ARG A 123 -1.87 -2.38 -20.39
CA ARG A 123 -2.20 -2.64 -18.99
C ARG A 123 -1.51 -3.89 -18.52
N VAL A 124 -1.11 -3.93 -17.25
CA VAL A 124 -0.63 -5.16 -16.60
C VAL A 124 -1.82 -5.84 -15.92
N GLU A 125 -2.10 -7.09 -16.29
CA GLU A 125 -3.12 -7.93 -15.68
C GLU A 125 -2.49 -9.30 -15.37
N ASP A 126 -2.60 -9.77 -14.13
CA ASP A 126 -2.06 -11.06 -13.67
C ASP A 126 -0.59 -11.31 -14.03
N GLY A 127 0.22 -10.24 -14.01
CA GLY A 127 1.65 -10.29 -14.34
C GLY A 127 1.96 -10.30 -15.85
N GLN A 128 0.95 -10.18 -16.71
CA GLN A 128 1.09 -10.11 -18.16
C GLN A 128 0.70 -8.74 -18.71
N LEU A 129 1.31 -8.35 -19.83
CA LEU A 129 0.95 -7.14 -20.56
C LEU A 129 -0.21 -7.44 -21.53
N SER A 130 -1.23 -6.60 -21.46
CA SER A 130 -2.38 -6.59 -22.35
C SER A 130 -2.39 -5.30 -23.18
N LEU A 131 -2.43 -5.46 -24.50
CA LEU A 131 -2.62 -4.36 -25.44
C LEU A 131 -4.10 -3.97 -25.48
N LEU A 132 -4.41 -2.75 -25.05
CA LEU A 132 -5.78 -2.25 -24.97
C LEU A 132 -6.17 -1.48 -26.23
N ASP A 133 -5.28 -0.62 -26.71
CA ASP A 133 -5.55 0.27 -27.84
C ASP A 133 -4.25 0.68 -28.54
N MET A 134 -4.37 1.12 -29.79
CA MET A 134 -3.29 1.74 -30.56
C MET A 134 -3.83 2.79 -31.53
N SER A 135 -3.07 3.88 -31.67
CA SER A 135 -3.35 4.95 -32.64
C SER A 135 -2.16 5.14 -33.57
N PRO A 136 -2.36 5.20 -34.91
CA PRO A 136 -3.63 5.01 -35.59
C PRO A 136 -4.14 3.57 -35.43
N THR A 137 -5.46 3.40 -35.48
CA THR A 137 -6.08 2.08 -35.42
C THR A 137 -5.62 1.25 -36.61
N HIS A 138 -5.10 0.06 -36.33
CA HIS A 138 -4.60 -0.85 -37.37
C HIS A 138 -5.72 -1.82 -37.82
N PRO A 139 -5.89 -2.10 -39.13
CA PRO A 139 -6.92 -3.04 -39.62
C PRO A 139 -6.82 -4.43 -38.97
N ASN A 140 -5.60 -4.88 -38.67
CA ASN A 140 -5.33 -6.16 -38.02
C ASN A 140 -5.12 -6.05 -36.49
N PHE A 141 -5.68 -5.03 -35.84
CA PHE A 141 -5.47 -4.80 -34.41
C PHE A 141 -5.78 -6.04 -33.56
N SER A 142 -6.88 -6.74 -33.84
CA SER A 142 -7.25 -7.96 -33.11
C SER A 142 -6.18 -9.04 -33.20
N SER A 143 -5.58 -9.26 -34.37
CA SER A 143 -4.52 -10.24 -34.57
C SER A 143 -3.21 -9.81 -33.89
N ILE A 144 -2.88 -8.52 -33.92
CA ILE A 144 -1.70 -7.97 -33.22
C ILE A 144 -1.87 -8.15 -31.71
N LYS A 145 -3.05 -7.82 -31.17
CA LYS A 145 -3.39 -7.98 -29.77
C LYS A 145 -3.32 -9.43 -29.31
N GLU A 146 -3.82 -10.35 -30.13
CA GLU A 146 -3.78 -11.80 -29.88
C GLU A 146 -2.33 -12.31 -29.87
N PHE A 147 -1.55 -11.99 -30.90
CA PHE A 147 -0.14 -12.38 -30.99
C PHE A 147 0.68 -11.80 -29.82
N PHE A 148 0.44 -10.55 -29.44
CA PHE A 148 1.11 -9.93 -28.30
C PHE A 148 0.74 -10.61 -26.99
N ARG A 149 -0.53 -11.01 -26.82
CA ARG A 149 -0.97 -11.77 -25.64
C ARG A 149 -0.18 -13.07 -25.50
N GLU A 150 0.01 -13.80 -26.60
CA GLU A 150 0.75 -15.08 -26.62
C GLU A 150 2.27 -14.90 -26.47
N SER A 151 2.86 -13.94 -27.19
CA SER A 151 4.32 -13.76 -27.25
C SER A 151 4.89 -12.97 -26.09
N GLN A 152 4.12 -12.03 -25.52
CA GLN A 152 4.58 -11.00 -24.58
C GLN A 152 5.81 -10.22 -25.08
N ASP A 153 6.04 -10.18 -26.39
CA ASP A 153 7.20 -9.51 -26.99
C ASP A 153 6.95 -8.01 -27.14
N LEU A 154 7.21 -7.28 -26.04
CA LEU A 154 7.08 -5.83 -26.02
C LEU A 154 8.06 -5.16 -26.98
N ILE A 155 9.31 -5.62 -27.07
CA ILE A 155 10.31 -4.99 -27.95
C ILE A 155 9.94 -5.17 -29.42
N GLY A 156 9.49 -6.35 -29.82
CA GLY A 156 8.96 -6.60 -31.16
C GLY A 156 7.74 -5.74 -31.47
N LEU A 157 6.81 -5.58 -30.53
CA LEU A 157 5.66 -4.67 -30.69
C LEU A 157 6.11 -3.21 -30.86
N LEU A 158 7.03 -2.74 -30.02
CA LEU A 158 7.50 -1.36 -30.05
C LEU A 158 8.26 -1.01 -31.32
N THR A 159 9.10 -1.92 -31.81
CA THR A 159 9.91 -1.71 -33.01
C THR A 159 9.09 -1.83 -34.28
N SER A 160 8.20 -2.82 -34.35
CA SER A 160 7.27 -3.00 -35.48
C SER A 160 6.33 -1.81 -35.61
N PHE A 161 5.81 -1.30 -34.49
CA PHE A 161 4.96 -0.13 -34.49
C PHE A 161 5.74 1.15 -34.81
N GLY A 162 6.84 1.43 -34.12
CA GLY A 162 7.64 2.66 -34.33
C GLY A 162 8.22 2.80 -35.75
N SER A 163 8.43 1.70 -36.47
CA SER A 163 9.03 1.70 -37.81
C SER A 163 8.06 2.02 -38.96
N ALA A 164 6.75 1.97 -38.72
CA ALA A 164 5.76 2.32 -39.74
C ALA A 164 5.76 3.85 -39.97
N LYS A 165 6.55 4.33 -40.92
CA LYS A 165 6.47 5.72 -41.43
C LYS A 165 5.45 5.81 -42.55
#